data_AF-A0A2K2VSY5-F1
#
_entry.id   AF-A0A2K2VSY5-F1
#
_cell.length_a   1.000
_cell.length_b   1.000
_cell.length_c   1.000
_cell.angle_alpha   90.00
_cell.angle_beta   90.00
_cell.angle_gamma   90.00
#
_symmetry.space_group_name_H-M   'P 1'
#
loop_
_entity.id
_entity.type
_entity.pdbx_description
1 polymer ?
#
loop_
_entity_poly.entity_id
_entity_poly.type
_entity_poly.pdbx_seq_one_letter_code
_entity_poly.pdbx_strand_id
1 'polypeptide(L)'
;MLEEFKSIVYALIRLKQGAVFPIALDLTQQFDEERTDKAGIAQTLNAAFLTVVAGQNHQAASSALGFLTRMAESPEWRDAAEFYLSGIERTRHEIKTACRLDSEFADRLETASTWLSNKENLGKRQKVAEHFWSVFFPEANSLRTHWKEHSEDLRKKRTVAITQLNETPIIDPARQILFTANVLLTLPPASKSADALPLSEHLRKTLRLAKSEPQLYWYDHPIQIGVAPEKNEVLYGLRGLEDALEFERTRGNATNDAKLTCLLSVSVTHPNLQTIARRYIEEEFTKANGLHNIEVYVFSEADTRRLVDDSLAPAAIRYLGGADSQELLTVFGVDGEYGRHYSFLKAIAAFWQIV
;
A
#
# COMPACT_ATOMS: atom_id res chain seq x y z
N MET A 1 16.84 -6.25 27.14
CA MET A 1 15.79 -5.98 26.12
C MET A 1 16.02 -6.62 24.74
N LEU A 2 17.21 -6.54 24.12
CA LEU A 2 17.40 -7.14 22.78
C LEU A 2 17.37 -8.68 22.81
N GLU A 3 17.83 -9.32 23.89
CA GLU A 3 17.79 -10.78 24.03
C GLU A 3 16.36 -11.31 24.23
N GLU A 4 15.52 -10.50 24.86
CA GLU A 4 14.11 -10.74 25.12
C GLU A 4 13.34 -10.69 23.80
N PHE A 5 13.61 -9.68 22.96
CA PHE A 5 13.10 -9.63 21.59
C PHE A 5 13.52 -10.86 20.77
N LYS A 6 14.81 -11.20 20.76
CA LYS A 6 15.33 -12.40 20.08
C LYS A 6 14.65 -13.67 20.56
N SER A 7 14.42 -13.81 21.87
CA SER A 7 13.73 -14.95 22.47
C SER A 7 12.29 -15.07 21.96
N ILE A 8 11.56 -13.96 21.86
CA ILE A 8 10.20 -13.92 21.31
C ILE A 8 10.20 -14.33 19.84
N VAL A 9 11.10 -13.76 19.02
CA VAL A 9 11.22 -14.12 17.60
C VAL A 9 11.59 -15.60 17.45
N TYR A 10 12.50 -16.12 18.29
CA TYR A 10 12.83 -17.54 18.32
C TYR A 10 11.62 -18.43 18.65
N ALA A 11 10.81 -18.04 19.63
CA ALA A 11 9.58 -18.76 19.96
C ALA A 11 8.58 -18.77 18.78
N LEU A 12 8.52 -17.67 18.01
CA LEU A 12 7.65 -17.54 16.84
C LEU A 12 8.01 -18.51 15.71
N ILE A 13 9.31 -18.68 15.44
CA ILE A 13 9.82 -19.47 14.29
C ILE A 13 10.09 -20.95 14.61
N ARG A 14 9.93 -21.38 15.87
CA ARG A 14 10.21 -22.76 16.32
C ARG A 14 8.98 -23.67 16.36
N LEU A 15 7.78 -23.12 16.28
CA LEU A 15 6.53 -23.87 16.50
C LEU A 15 6.28 -24.88 15.37
N LYS A 16 6.35 -26.19 15.70
CA LYS A 16 6.18 -27.31 14.76
C LYS A 16 4.78 -27.41 14.13
N GLN A 17 4.72 -27.99 12.93
CA GLN A 17 3.51 -28.32 12.18
C GLN A 17 2.45 -29.07 13.01
N GLY A 18 1.17 -28.74 12.76
CA GLY A 18 -0.01 -29.28 13.45
C GLY A 18 -0.72 -28.28 14.38
N ALA A 19 -0.12 -27.11 14.60
CA ALA A 19 -0.78 -25.98 15.24
C ALA A 19 -1.43 -25.10 14.17
N VAL A 20 -2.77 -25.05 14.11
CA VAL A 20 -3.46 -24.00 13.37
C VAL A 20 -3.27 -22.71 14.17
N PHE A 21 -2.23 -21.98 13.80
CA PHE A 21 -1.93 -20.64 14.28
C PHE A 21 -1.56 -19.79 13.06
N PRO A 22 -2.12 -18.59 12.89
CA PRO A 22 -1.81 -17.77 11.71
C PRO A 22 -0.39 -17.18 11.70
N ILE A 23 0.49 -17.48 12.69
CA ILE A 23 1.77 -16.77 12.89
C ILE A 23 2.96 -17.69 13.19
N ALA A 24 2.76 -19.01 13.30
CA ALA A 24 3.87 -19.94 13.52
C ALA A 24 4.53 -20.29 12.17
N LEU A 25 5.76 -19.81 11.95
CA LEU A 25 6.54 -20.12 10.75
C LEU A 25 7.49 -21.28 11.06
N ASP A 26 7.30 -22.43 10.42
CA ASP A 26 8.30 -23.50 10.47
C ASP A 26 9.40 -23.20 9.44
N LEU A 27 10.54 -22.70 9.93
CA LEU A 27 11.69 -22.40 9.08
C LEU A 27 12.59 -23.63 8.84
N THR A 28 12.34 -24.75 9.52
CA THR A 28 13.20 -25.95 9.47
C THR A 28 13.31 -26.54 8.07
N GLN A 29 12.29 -26.35 7.22
CA GLN A 29 12.28 -26.81 5.82
C GLN A 29 12.51 -25.66 4.81
N GLN A 30 12.64 -24.42 5.27
CA GLN A 30 12.74 -23.23 4.42
C GLN A 30 14.17 -22.69 4.30
N PHE A 31 14.97 -22.86 5.35
CA PHE A 31 16.40 -22.55 5.29
C PHE A 31 17.18 -23.76 4.76
N ASP A 32 17.56 -23.69 3.49
CA ASP A 32 18.32 -24.72 2.78
C ASP A 32 19.33 -24.03 1.85
N GLU A 33 20.61 -24.04 2.26
CA GLU A 33 21.68 -23.37 1.54
C GLU A 33 22.06 -24.05 0.22
N GLU A 34 21.56 -25.26 -0.03
CA GLU A 34 21.85 -26.03 -1.23
C GLU A 34 20.88 -25.73 -2.38
N ARG A 35 19.84 -24.92 -2.14
CA ARG A 35 18.88 -24.54 -3.19
C ARG A 35 19.53 -23.69 -4.26
N THR A 36 19.28 -24.06 -5.51
CA THR A 36 19.85 -23.42 -6.69
C THR A 36 18.81 -22.74 -7.58
N ASP A 37 17.53 -23.08 -7.43
CA ASP A 37 16.46 -22.40 -8.15
C ASP A 37 16.13 -21.04 -7.52
N LYS A 38 15.71 -20.07 -8.34
CA LYS A 38 15.51 -18.69 -7.86
C LYS A 38 14.45 -18.57 -6.76
N ALA A 39 13.38 -19.36 -6.85
CA ALA A 39 12.33 -19.33 -5.83
C ALA A 39 12.83 -19.92 -4.52
N GLY A 40 13.61 -21.00 -4.60
CA GLY A 40 14.33 -21.61 -3.49
C GLY A 40 15.27 -20.63 -2.80
N ILE A 41 16.14 -19.95 -3.55
CA ILE A 41 17.07 -18.95 -2.99
C ILE A 41 16.30 -17.82 -2.31
N ALA A 42 15.25 -17.29 -2.93
CA ALA A 42 14.42 -16.24 -2.32
C ALA A 42 13.75 -16.72 -1.01
N GLN A 43 13.28 -17.98 -0.96
CA GLN A 43 12.76 -18.57 0.27
C GLN A 43 13.86 -18.70 1.34
N THR A 44 15.06 -19.13 0.96
CA THR A 44 16.20 -19.28 1.88
C THR A 44 16.68 -17.93 2.41
N LEU A 45 16.69 -16.86 1.61
CA LEU A 45 16.98 -15.50 2.06
C LEU A 45 16.01 -15.03 3.16
N ASN A 46 14.70 -15.23 2.95
CA ASN A 46 13.67 -14.91 3.94
C ASN A 46 13.86 -15.69 5.25
N ALA A 47 14.09 -17.00 5.15
CA ALA A 47 14.32 -17.86 6.30
C ALA A 47 15.60 -17.45 7.06
N ALA A 48 16.68 -17.16 6.32
CA ALA A 48 17.96 -16.73 6.88
C ALA A 48 17.80 -15.43 7.67
N PHE A 49 17.09 -14.44 7.12
CA PHE A 49 16.79 -13.18 7.80
C PHE A 49 16.11 -13.42 9.16
N LEU A 50 15.00 -14.16 9.19
CA LEU A 50 14.26 -14.44 10.42
C LEU A 50 15.09 -15.23 11.44
N THR A 51 15.87 -16.21 10.95
CA THR A 51 16.80 -16.99 11.77
C THR A 51 17.88 -16.11 12.41
N VAL A 52 18.43 -15.12 11.69
CA VAL A 52 19.43 -14.19 12.25
C VAL A 52 18.79 -13.21 13.23
N VAL A 53 17.56 -12.74 12.97
CA VAL A 53 16.80 -11.88 13.88
C VAL A 53 16.48 -12.61 15.20
N ALA A 54 16.19 -13.92 15.16
CA ALA A 54 16.00 -14.77 16.34
C ALA A 54 17.28 -14.94 17.20
N GLY A 55 18.45 -14.60 16.65
CA GLY A 55 19.72 -14.62 17.37
C GLY A 55 20.28 -16.02 17.65
N GLN A 56 21.29 -16.07 18.52
CA GLN A 56 22.11 -17.26 18.78
C GLN A 56 21.36 -18.44 19.43
N ASN A 57 20.12 -18.22 19.87
CA ASN A 57 19.24 -19.29 20.34
C ASN A 57 18.82 -20.25 19.22
N HIS A 58 18.92 -19.82 17.95
CA HIS A 58 18.67 -20.67 16.80
C HIS A 58 19.97 -21.32 16.30
N GLN A 59 19.98 -22.66 16.21
CA GLN A 59 21.17 -23.44 15.82
C GLN A 59 21.78 -23.03 14.47
N ALA A 60 20.95 -22.57 13.54
CA ALA A 60 21.37 -22.15 12.20
C ALA A 60 21.76 -20.65 12.11
N ALA A 61 21.77 -19.88 13.20
CA ALA A 61 21.98 -18.42 13.16
C ALA A 61 23.28 -18.01 12.46
N SER A 62 24.40 -18.67 12.77
CA SER A 62 25.70 -18.38 12.13
C SER A 62 25.71 -18.77 10.65
N SER A 63 25.10 -19.90 10.31
CA SER A 63 25.00 -20.38 8.92
C SER A 63 24.14 -19.44 8.07
N ALA A 64 22.99 -19.02 8.61
CA ALA A 64 22.08 -18.06 7.98
C ALA A 64 22.73 -16.69 7.73
N LEU A 65 23.49 -16.17 8.71
CA LEU A 65 24.25 -14.93 8.50
C LEU A 65 25.34 -15.10 7.43
N GLY A 66 26.04 -16.24 7.44
CA GLY A 66 27.01 -16.59 6.41
C GLY A 66 26.37 -16.65 5.02
N PHE A 67 25.19 -17.26 4.90
CA PHE A 67 24.42 -17.32 3.65
C PHE A 67 24.04 -15.93 3.14
N LEU A 68 23.47 -15.07 3.99
CA LEU A 68 23.15 -13.68 3.62
C LEU A 68 24.40 -12.91 3.17
N THR A 69 25.51 -13.07 3.87
CA THR A 69 26.78 -12.40 3.53
C THR A 69 27.30 -12.86 2.16
N ARG A 70 27.26 -14.17 1.87
CA ARG A 70 27.65 -14.70 0.55
C ARG A 70 26.71 -14.24 -0.56
N MET A 71 25.41 -14.14 -0.29
CA MET A 71 24.43 -13.65 -1.26
C MET A 71 24.59 -12.15 -1.54
N ALA A 72 25.10 -11.36 -0.58
CA ALA A 72 25.45 -9.96 -0.81
C ALA A 72 26.63 -9.80 -1.79
N GLU A 73 27.53 -10.77 -1.85
CA GLU A 73 28.63 -10.80 -2.82
C GLU A 73 28.15 -11.23 -4.23
N SER A 74 27.03 -11.94 -4.32
CA SER A 74 26.47 -12.43 -5.58
C SER A 74 25.92 -11.30 -6.45
N PRO A 75 26.28 -11.21 -7.75
CA PRO A 75 25.73 -10.20 -8.65
C PRO A 75 24.20 -10.22 -8.78
N GLU A 76 23.58 -11.40 -8.66
CA GLU A 76 22.13 -11.54 -8.84
C GLU A 76 21.34 -11.25 -7.56
N TRP A 77 21.92 -11.52 -6.39
CA TRP A 77 21.20 -11.48 -5.11
C TRP A 77 21.67 -10.37 -4.16
N ARG A 78 22.66 -9.57 -4.58
CA ARG A 78 23.27 -8.50 -3.79
C ARG A 78 22.24 -7.63 -3.11
N ASP A 79 21.38 -6.98 -3.89
CA ASP A 79 20.46 -5.98 -3.38
C ASP A 79 19.48 -6.56 -2.36
N ALA A 80 18.97 -7.77 -2.61
CA ALA A 80 18.06 -8.46 -1.70
C ALA A 80 18.78 -8.86 -0.39
N ALA A 81 19.99 -9.38 -0.48
CA ALA A 81 20.77 -9.77 0.69
C ALA A 81 21.22 -8.56 1.52
N GLU A 82 21.68 -7.49 0.88
CA GLU A 82 22.03 -6.22 1.53
C GLU A 82 20.82 -5.58 2.22
N PHE A 83 19.64 -5.65 1.59
CA PHE A 83 18.39 -5.23 2.21
C PHE A 83 18.13 -6.00 3.53
N TYR A 84 18.25 -7.33 3.53
CA TYR A 84 18.08 -8.12 4.75
C TYR A 84 19.14 -7.85 5.82
N LEU A 85 20.42 -7.72 5.43
CA LEU A 85 21.51 -7.38 6.34
C LEU A 85 21.30 -6.01 7.00
N SER A 86 20.92 -5.00 6.21
CA SER A 86 20.53 -3.68 6.71
C SER A 86 19.30 -3.78 7.63
N GLY A 87 18.30 -4.57 7.25
CA GLY A 87 17.09 -4.82 8.05
C GLY A 87 17.37 -5.44 9.43
N ILE A 88 18.36 -6.33 9.54
CA ILE A 88 18.78 -6.92 10.82
C ILE A 88 19.30 -5.83 11.76
N GLU A 89 20.18 -4.96 11.28
CA GLU A 89 20.74 -3.88 12.10
C GLU A 89 19.69 -2.82 12.46
N ARG A 90 18.83 -2.45 11.50
CA ARG A 90 17.73 -1.51 11.73
C ARG A 90 16.75 -2.03 12.77
N THR A 91 16.32 -3.29 12.68
CA THR A 91 15.47 -3.93 13.69
C THR A 91 16.10 -3.85 15.09
N ARG A 92 17.40 -4.15 15.21
CA ARG A 92 18.12 -4.08 16.50
C ARG A 92 18.13 -2.65 17.06
N HIS A 93 18.36 -1.67 16.21
CA HIS A 93 18.37 -0.26 16.59
C HIS A 93 16.98 0.22 16.99
N GLU A 94 15.96 -0.15 16.24
CA GLU A 94 14.57 0.22 16.47
C GLU A 94 14.07 -0.33 17.80
N ILE A 95 14.27 -1.62 18.09
CA ILE A 95 13.86 -2.23 19.36
C ILE A 95 14.56 -1.57 20.54
N LYS A 96 15.88 -1.32 20.45
CA LYS A 96 16.61 -0.61 21.52
C LYS A 96 16.06 0.80 21.74
N THR A 97 15.75 1.50 20.66
CA THR A 97 15.23 2.88 20.72
C THR A 97 13.82 2.89 21.30
N ALA A 98 12.95 1.99 20.85
CA ALA A 98 11.59 1.84 21.36
C ALA A 98 11.59 1.54 22.87
N CYS A 99 12.36 0.55 23.34
CA CYS A 99 12.45 0.25 24.78
C CYS A 99 13.00 1.41 25.61
N ARG A 100 13.82 2.30 25.03
CA ARG A 100 14.35 3.48 25.73
C ARG A 100 13.31 4.60 25.82
N LEU A 101 12.48 4.76 24.79
CA LEU A 101 11.49 5.84 24.68
C LEU A 101 10.14 5.47 25.29
N ASP A 102 9.81 4.18 25.36
CA ASP A 102 8.54 3.65 25.84
C ASP A 102 8.80 2.50 26.84
N SER A 103 8.62 2.82 28.13
CA SER A 103 8.76 1.85 29.22
C SER A 103 7.65 0.79 29.19
N GLU A 104 6.45 1.13 28.72
CA GLU A 104 5.35 0.16 28.60
C GLU A 104 5.68 -0.89 27.53
N PHE A 105 6.25 -0.47 26.40
CA PHE A 105 6.77 -1.40 25.40
C PHE A 105 7.87 -2.31 25.95
N ALA A 106 8.81 -1.76 26.73
CA ALA A 106 9.84 -2.55 27.38
C ALA A 106 9.24 -3.62 28.31
N ASP A 107 8.28 -3.25 29.17
CA ASP A 107 7.61 -4.18 30.08
C ASP A 107 6.85 -5.29 29.35
N ARG A 108 6.15 -4.94 28.24
CA ARG A 108 5.46 -5.91 27.38
C ARG A 108 6.45 -6.91 26.77
N LEU A 109 7.61 -6.44 26.33
CA LEU A 109 8.67 -7.27 25.76
C LEU A 109 9.27 -8.24 26.79
N GLU A 110 9.59 -7.77 27.99
CA GLU A 110 10.12 -8.61 29.07
C GLU A 110 9.10 -9.66 29.52
N THR A 111 7.85 -9.25 29.70
CA THR A 111 6.73 -10.12 30.09
C THR A 111 6.52 -11.23 29.05
N ALA A 112 6.44 -10.87 27.77
CA ALA A 112 6.26 -11.83 26.69
C ALA A 112 7.44 -12.81 26.60
N SER A 113 8.68 -12.32 26.65
CA SER A 113 9.89 -13.14 26.62
C SER A 113 9.93 -14.15 27.78
N THR A 114 9.69 -13.69 29.01
CA THR A 114 9.70 -14.54 30.21
C THR A 114 8.63 -15.62 30.11
N TRP A 115 7.42 -15.26 29.69
CA TRP A 115 6.31 -16.19 29.60
C TRP A 115 6.51 -17.24 28.49
N LEU A 116 6.98 -16.82 27.31
CA LEU A 116 7.21 -17.69 26.15
C LEU A 116 8.44 -18.60 26.32
N SER A 117 9.37 -18.25 27.20
CA SER A 117 10.54 -19.10 27.51
C SER A 117 10.15 -20.38 28.26
N ASN A 118 8.97 -20.43 28.90
CA ASN A 118 8.48 -21.64 29.56
C ASN A 118 7.81 -22.59 28.56
N LYS A 119 8.39 -23.78 28.39
CA LYS A 119 7.89 -24.81 27.45
C LYS A 119 6.45 -25.26 27.73
N GLU A 120 6.00 -25.26 28.98
CA GLU A 120 4.63 -25.64 29.34
C GLU A 120 3.60 -24.62 28.83
N ASN A 121 4.01 -23.36 28.69
CA ASN A 121 3.16 -22.29 28.20
C ASN A 121 2.94 -22.37 26.69
N LEU A 122 3.88 -22.94 25.94
CA LEU A 122 3.78 -23.06 24.47
C LEU A 122 2.62 -23.94 24.00
N GLY A 123 2.09 -24.82 24.87
CA GLY A 123 0.87 -25.57 24.61
C GLY A 123 -0.42 -24.72 24.66
N LYS A 124 -0.38 -23.54 25.32
CA LYS A 124 -1.53 -22.66 25.53
C LYS A 124 -1.70 -21.69 24.35
N ARG A 125 -2.06 -22.25 23.20
CA ARG A 125 -2.17 -21.57 21.90
C ARG A 125 -2.70 -20.15 21.97
N GLN A 126 -3.90 -19.93 22.51
CA GLN A 126 -4.49 -18.58 22.56
C GLN A 126 -3.62 -17.57 23.32
N LYS A 127 -3.03 -17.97 24.46
CA LYS A 127 -2.16 -17.10 25.25
C LYS A 127 -0.85 -16.80 24.53
N VAL A 128 -0.33 -17.74 23.74
CA VAL A 128 0.84 -17.51 22.89
C VAL A 128 0.56 -16.39 21.86
N ALA A 129 -0.63 -16.35 21.23
CA ALA A 129 -1.01 -15.24 20.35
C ALA A 129 -1.01 -13.90 21.09
N GLU A 130 -1.67 -13.85 22.25
CA GLU A 130 -1.81 -12.60 23.01
C GLU A 130 -0.44 -12.04 23.40
N HIS A 131 0.53 -12.90 23.76
CA HIS A 131 1.90 -12.47 24.05
C HIS A 131 2.69 -12.01 22.80
N PHE A 132 2.42 -12.58 21.62
CA PHE A 132 2.98 -12.04 20.38
C PHE A 132 2.33 -10.70 20.00
N TRP A 133 0.99 -10.62 20.08
CA TRP A 133 0.25 -9.39 19.80
C TRP A 133 0.62 -8.28 20.76
N SER A 134 0.81 -8.54 22.05
CA SER A 134 1.22 -7.50 23.00
C SER A 134 2.52 -6.78 22.62
N VAL A 135 3.37 -7.40 21.78
CA VAL A 135 4.62 -6.79 21.29
C VAL A 135 4.47 -6.26 19.87
N PHE A 136 3.92 -7.05 18.94
CA PHE A 136 3.91 -6.72 17.51
C PHE A 136 2.63 -6.01 17.03
N PHE A 137 1.52 -6.21 17.72
CA PHE A 137 0.19 -5.68 17.37
C PHE A 137 -0.64 -5.42 18.64
N PRO A 138 -0.21 -4.49 19.52
CA PRO A 138 -0.81 -4.33 20.85
C PRO A 138 -2.30 -3.99 20.78
N GLU A 139 -2.76 -3.35 19.71
CA GLU A 139 -4.17 -3.05 19.44
C GLU A 139 -5.01 -4.31 19.19
N ALA A 140 -4.37 -5.42 18.81
CA ALA A 140 -5.03 -6.70 18.61
C ALA A 140 -5.21 -7.51 19.91
N ASN A 141 -4.50 -7.12 20.97
CA ASN A 141 -4.52 -7.82 22.25
C ASN A 141 -5.95 -7.83 22.82
N SER A 142 -6.42 -8.99 23.26
CA SER A 142 -7.76 -9.23 23.81
C SER A 142 -8.95 -9.04 22.86
N LEU A 143 -8.73 -8.65 21.60
CA LEU A 143 -9.82 -8.51 20.61
C LEU A 143 -10.62 -9.80 20.44
N ARG A 144 -9.97 -10.96 20.54
CA ARG A 144 -10.65 -12.26 20.40
C ARG A 144 -11.48 -12.65 21.61
N THR A 145 -11.06 -12.27 22.81
CA THR A 145 -11.78 -12.59 24.05
C THR A 145 -12.89 -11.60 24.36
N HIS A 146 -12.70 -10.31 24.01
CA HIS A 146 -13.63 -9.23 24.31
C HIS A 146 -14.18 -8.56 23.03
N TRP A 147 -14.34 -9.34 21.95
CA TRP A 147 -14.77 -8.85 20.64
C TRP A 147 -15.99 -7.93 20.70
N LYS A 148 -16.99 -8.29 21.51
CA LYS A 148 -18.23 -7.54 21.63
C LYS A 148 -18.00 -6.17 22.27
N GLU A 149 -17.27 -6.13 23.39
CA GLU A 149 -16.93 -4.90 24.10
C GLU A 149 -16.09 -3.98 23.20
N HIS A 150 -15.04 -4.51 22.57
CA HIS A 150 -14.21 -3.74 21.62
C HIS A 150 -15.01 -3.24 20.41
N SER A 151 -15.96 -4.02 19.90
CA SER A 151 -16.85 -3.60 18.83
C SER A 151 -17.79 -2.47 19.26
N GLU A 152 -18.33 -2.55 20.47
CA GLU A 152 -19.19 -1.51 21.04
C GLU A 152 -18.41 -0.23 21.32
N ASP A 153 -17.22 -0.34 21.89
CA ASP A 153 -16.31 0.79 22.12
C ASP A 153 -15.88 1.43 20.80
N LEU A 154 -15.55 0.63 19.79
CA LEU A 154 -15.19 1.13 18.47
C LEU A 154 -16.38 1.84 17.81
N ARG A 155 -17.60 1.28 17.91
CA ARG A 155 -18.82 1.91 17.42
C ARG A 155 -19.07 3.22 18.14
N LYS A 156 -18.96 3.25 19.47
CA LYS A 156 -19.12 4.47 20.28
C LYS A 156 -18.08 5.53 19.91
N LYS A 157 -16.80 5.14 19.78
CA LYS A 157 -15.70 6.01 19.37
C LYS A 157 -15.89 6.58 17.95
N ARG A 158 -16.41 5.76 17.03
CA ARG A 158 -16.70 6.16 15.63
C ARG A 158 -18.09 6.76 15.45
N THR A 159 -18.89 6.87 16.52
CA THR A 159 -20.22 7.48 16.44
C THR A 159 -20.03 8.97 16.21
N VAL A 160 -20.54 9.45 15.09
CA VAL A 160 -20.58 10.87 14.79
C VAL A 160 -21.81 11.46 15.46
N ALA A 161 -21.60 12.40 16.37
CA ALA A 161 -22.68 13.18 16.98
C ALA A 161 -22.89 14.47 16.17
N ILE A 162 -24.12 14.72 15.70
CA ILE A 162 -24.49 15.98 15.07
C ILE A 162 -24.70 17.00 16.18
N THR A 163 -23.74 17.91 16.35
CA THR A 163 -23.81 18.97 17.37
C THR A 163 -24.55 20.20 16.85
N GLN A 164 -24.40 20.50 15.56
CA GLN A 164 -25.05 21.60 14.87
C GLN A 164 -25.12 21.29 13.37
N LEU A 165 -26.06 21.93 12.68
CA LEU A 165 -26.09 21.92 11.22
C LEU A 165 -25.05 22.89 10.67
N ASN A 166 -24.50 22.59 9.49
CA ASN A 166 -23.63 23.52 8.78
C ASN A 166 -24.44 24.76 8.36
N GLU A 167 -23.94 25.97 8.66
CA GLU A 167 -24.61 27.24 8.33
C GLU A 167 -24.68 27.47 6.82
N THR A 168 -23.72 26.94 6.08
CA THR A 168 -23.67 26.98 4.61
C THR A 168 -23.67 25.55 4.07
N PRO A 169 -24.81 24.85 4.08
CA PRO A 169 -24.88 23.46 3.64
C PRO A 169 -24.65 23.36 2.12
N ILE A 170 -24.28 22.16 1.68
CA ILE A 170 -24.30 21.81 0.26
C ILE A 170 -25.77 21.75 -0.18
N ILE A 171 -26.13 22.56 -1.17
CA ILE A 171 -27.48 22.69 -1.73
C ILE A 171 -27.60 22.04 -3.12
N ASP A 172 -26.50 21.89 -3.84
CA ASP A 172 -26.39 21.22 -5.12
C ASP A 172 -25.15 20.31 -5.09
N PRO A 173 -25.30 19.07 -4.62
CA PRO A 173 -24.18 18.13 -4.52
C PRO A 173 -23.47 17.90 -5.86
N ALA A 174 -24.19 17.93 -6.99
CA ALA A 174 -23.61 17.65 -8.30
C ALA A 174 -22.62 18.74 -8.72
N ARG A 175 -22.89 20.00 -8.36
CA ARG A 175 -22.00 21.13 -8.67
C ARG A 175 -20.98 21.42 -7.56
N GLN A 176 -21.34 21.15 -6.30
CA GLN A 176 -20.54 21.57 -5.14
C GLN A 176 -19.60 20.50 -4.61
N ILE A 177 -19.73 19.25 -5.04
CA ILE A 177 -18.84 18.15 -4.64
C ILE A 177 -17.93 17.78 -5.80
N LEU A 178 -16.62 17.87 -5.56
CA LEU A 178 -15.61 17.24 -6.41
C LEU A 178 -15.34 15.83 -5.89
N PHE A 179 -15.64 14.82 -6.70
CA PHE A 179 -15.18 13.47 -6.43
C PHE A 179 -13.73 13.33 -6.88
N THR A 180 -12.92 12.64 -6.09
CA THR A 180 -11.52 12.37 -6.42
C THR A 180 -11.23 10.90 -6.22
N ALA A 181 -10.45 10.30 -7.11
CA ALA A 181 -9.98 8.93 -6.99
C ALA A 181 -8.56 8.78 -7.55
N ASN A 182 -7.84 7.78 -7.04
CA ASN A 182 -6.57 7.36 -7.61
C ASN A 182 -6.77 6.15 -8.51
N VAL A 183 -5.98 6.10 -9.57
CA VAL A 183 -5.91 5.00 -10.53
C VAL A 183 -4.47 4.59 -10.63
N LEU A 184 -4.20 3.33 -10.34
CA LEU A 184 -2.86 2.77 -10.40
C LEU A 184 -2.82 1.83 -11.60
N LEU A 185 -1.96 2.09 -12.58
CA LEU A 185 -1.85 1.28 -13.80
C LEU A 185 -0.53 0.53 -13.85
N THR A 186 -0.59 -0.71 -14.34
CA THR A 186 0.61 -1.52 -14.60
C THR A 186 0.52 -2.29 -15.91
N LEU A 187 1.60 -2.98 -16.24
CA LEU A 187 1.70 -3.84 -17.41
C LEU A 187 0.58 -4.90 -17.43
N PRO A 188 0.24 -5.43 -18.62
CA PRO A 188 -0.69 -6.54 -18.74
C PRO A 188 -0.26 -7.75 -17.90
N PRO A 189 -1.21 -8.64 -17.53
CA PRO A 189 -0.87 -9.89 -16.85
C PRO A 189 0.17 -10.68 -17.65
N ALA A 190 1.11 -11.35 -16.97
CA ALA A 190 2.17 -12.11 -17.64
C ALA A 190 1.67 -13.16 -18.64
N SER A 191 0.44 -13.67 -18.43
CA SER A 191 -0.24 -14.64 -19.30
C SER A 191 -0.84 -14.03 -20.58
N LYS A 192 -0.89 -12.70 -20.71
CA LYS A 192 -1.46 -12.00 -21.87
C LYS A 192 -0.36 -11.28 -22.66
N SER A 193 -0.30 -11.56 -23.96
CA SER A 193 0.49 -10.74 -24.88
C SER A 193 -0.19 -9.39 -25.11
N ALA A 194 0.59 -8.31 -25.17
CA ALA A 194 0.09 -6.99 -25.56
C ALA A 194 -0.59 -7.02 -26.94
N ASP A 195 -0.15 -7.91 -27.83
CA ASP A 195 -0.70 -8.05 -29.19
C ASP A 195 -2.10 -8.65 -29.22
N ALA A 196 -2.43 -9.47 -28.21
CA ALA A 196 -3.74 -10.08 -28.07
C ALA A 196 -4.76 -9.14 -27.39
N LEU A 197 -4.34 -7.95 -26.94
CA LEU A 197 -5.23 -7.02 -26.28
C LEU A 197 -6.04 -6.22 -27.29
N PRO A 198 -7.34 -6.00 -27.04
CA PRO A 198 -8.22 -5.19 -27.87
C PRO A 198 -7.96 -3.70 -27.62
N LEU A 199 -6.73 -3.24 -27.88
CA LEU A 199 -6.26 -1.87 -27.73
C LEU A 199 -5.93 -1.27 -29.10
N SER A 200 -5.80 0.05 -29.22
CA SER A 200 -5.25 0.64 -30.43
C SER A 200 -3.80 0.21 -30.69
N GLU A 201 -3.36 0.30 -31.96
CA GLU A 201 -1.99 -0.04 -32.34
C GLU A 201 -0.95 0.81 -31.61
N HIS A 202 -1.26 2.09 -31.40
CA HIS A 202 -0.42 3.01 -30.65
C HIS A 202 -0.21 2.54 -29.21
N LEU A 203 -1.29 2.19 -28.49
CA LEU A 203 -1.20 1.64 -27.12
C LEU A 203 -0.39 0.35 -27.10
N ARG A 204 -0.63 -0.58 -28.04
CA ARG A 204 0.15 -1.83 -28.14
C ARG A 204 1.64 -1.57 -28.31
N LYS A 205 2.02 -0.63 -29.19
CA LYS A 205 3.42 -0.27 -29.40
C LYS A 205 4.08 0.24 -28.12
N THR A 206 3.43 1.16 -27.40
CA THR A 206 3.97 1.70 -26.15
C THR A 206 4.03 0.65 -25.04
N LEU A 207 3.06 -0.28 -24.96
CA LEU A 207 3.11 -1.41 -24.02
C LEU A 207 4.32 -2.31 -24.25
N ARG A 208 4.73 -2.54 -25.51
CA ARG A 208 5.95 -3.31 -25.82
C ARG A 208 7.20 -2.59 -25.31
N LEU A 209 7.26 -1.26 -25.46
CA LEU A 209 8.36 -0.46 -24.93
C LEU A 209 8.38 -0.48 -23.40
N ALA A 210 7.24 -0.24 -22.75
CA ALA A 210 7.11 -0.28 -21.29
C ALA A 210 7.52 -1.63 -20.69
N LYS A 211 7.24 -2.75 -21.38
CA LYS A 211 7.65 -4.10 -20.94
C LYS A 211 9.17 -4.30 -20.90
N SER A 212 9.93 -3.54 -21.68
CA SER A 212 11.40 -3.61 -21.69
C SER A 212 12.05 -2.68 -20.66
N GLU A 213 11.26 -1.87 -19.97
CA GLU A 213 11.75 -0.92 -18.96
C GLU A 213 11.71 -1.53 -17.57
N PRO A 214 12.59 -1.08 -16.65
CA PRO A 214 12.45 -1.41 -15.25
C PRO A 214 11.17 -0.79 -14.67
N GLN A 215 10.50 -1.55 -13.81
CA GLN A 215 9.45 -1.01 -12.94
C GLN A 215 10.07 -0.04 -11.95
N LEU A 216 9.51 1.17 -11.85
CA LEU A 216 9.99 2.20 -10.91
C LEU A 216 9.22 2.19 -9.59
N TYR A 217 7.95 1.81 -9.62
CA TYR A 217 7.06 1.92 -8.46
C TYR A 217 6.29 0.63 -8.20
N TRP A 218 6.09 0.32 -6.92
CA TRP A 218 5.32 -0.83 -6.44
C TRP A 218 4.10 -0.32 -5.71
N TYR A 219 3.01 -0.20 -6.45
CA TYR A 219 1.72 0.13 -5.88
C TYR A 219 1.02 -1.13 -5.39
N ASP A 220 0.15 -0.95 -4.40
CA ASP A 220 -0.77 -1.99 -3.99
C ASP A 220 -1.89 -2.14 -5.02
N HIS A 221 -2.20 -3.37 -5.41
CA HIS A 221 -3.27 -3.70 -6.37
C HIS A 221 -3.38 -2.82 -7.64
N PRO A 222 -2.31 -2.60 -8.43
CA PRO A 222 -2.42 -1.82 -9.66
C PRO A 222 -3.27 -2.56 -10.70
N ILE A 223 -4.11 -1.81 -11.41
CA ILE A 223 -4.94 -2.29 -12.51
C ILE A 223 -4.02 -2.66 -13.67
N GLN A 224 -4.02 -3.94 -14.02
CA GLN A 224 -3.24 -4.45 -15.15
C GLN A 224 -3.92 -4.04 -16.46
N ILE A 225 -3.18 -3.45 -17.38
CA ILE A 225 -3.75 -3.05 -18.67
C ILE A 225 -4.27 -4.27 -19.44
N GLY A 226 -5.51 -4.21 -19.89
CA GLY A 226 -6.17 -5.30 -20.62
C GLY A 226 -6.80 -6.38 -19.72
N VAL A 227 -7.06 -6.06 -18.45
CA VAL A 227 -8.02 -6.82 -17.63
C VAL A 227 -9.42 -6.76 -18.24
N ALA A 228 -10.27 -7.72 -17.85
CA ALA A 228 -11.67 -7.67 -18.24
C ALA A 228 -12.36 -6.45 -17.57
N PRO A 229 -13.39 -5.85 -18.19
CA PRO A 229 -14.07 -4.68 -17.63
C PRO A 229 -14.57 -4.86 -16.19
N GLU A 230 -15.01 -6.07 -15.82
CA GLU A 230 -15.50 -6.40 -14.48
C GLU A 230 -14.39 -6.41 -13.42
N LYS A 231 -13.14 -6.49 -13.87
CA LYS A 231 -11.93 -6.41 -13.03
C LYS A 231 -11.22 -5.07 -13.15
N ASN A 232 -11.78 -4.13 -13.93
CA ASN A 232 -11.27 -2.79 -14.04
C ASN A 232 -11.93 -1.92 -12.97
N GLU A 233 -11.21 -1.65 -11.89
CA GLU A 233 -11.75 -0.94 -10.73
C GLU A 233 -12.18 0.50 -11.06
N VAL A 234 -11.58 1.15 -12.08
CA VAL A 234 -12.03 2.46 -12.55
C VAL A 234 -13.44 2.37 -13.14
N LEU A 235 -13.67 1.40 -14.03
CA LEU A 235 -15.00 1.20 -14.63
C LEU A 235 -16.02 0.83 -13.57
N TYR A 236 -15.66 -0.08 -12.67
CA TYR A 236 -16.54 -0.51 -11.59
C TYR A 236 -16.92 0.65 -10.66
N GLY A 237 -15.94 1.41 -10.18
CA GLY A 237 -16.16 2.51 -9.24
C GLY A 237 -16.95 3.66 -9.87
N LEU A 238 -16.64 4.06 -11.10
CA LEU A 238 -17.36 5.14 -11.77
C LEU A 238 -18.78 4.76 -12.16
N ARG A 239 -19.04 3.50 -12.56
CA ARG A 239 -20.41 3.02 -12.77
C ARG A 239 -21.23 3.06 -11.49
N GLY A 240 -20.66 2.62 -10.36
CA GLY A 240 -21.32 2.75 -9.06
C GLY A 240 -21.63 4.20 -8.69
N LEU A 241 -20.76 5.14 -9.08
CA LEU A 241 -21.01 6.57 -8.89
C LEU A 241 -22.12 7.12 -9.82
N GLU A 242 -22.22 6.63 -11.06
CA GLU A 242 -23.35 6.96 -11.95
C GLU A 242 -24.67 6.45 -11.38
N ASP A 243 -24.71 5.20 -10.93
CA ASP A 243 -25.88 4.58 -10.32
C ASP A 243 -26.32 5.35 -9.07
N ALA A 244 -25.37 5.87 -8.28
CA ALA A 244 -25.66 6.72 -7.14
C ALA A 244 -26.31 8.05 -7.54
N LEU A 245 -25.85 8.70 -8.61
CA LEU A 245 -26.50 9.92 -9.11
C LEU A 245 -27.92 9.62 -9.61
N GLU A 246 -28.11 8.52 -10.35
CA GLU A 246 -29.45 8.13 -10.81
C GLU A 246 -30.38 7.84 -9.64
N PHE A 247 -29.88 7.18 -8.59
CA PHE A 247 -30.65 6.99 -7.37
C PHE A 247 -31.09 8.33 -6.76
N GLU A 248 -30.20 9.31 -6.64
CA GLU A 248 -30.54 10.63 -6.12
C GLU A 248 -31.53 11.40 -7.02
N ARG A 249 -31.48 11.22 -8.34
CA ARG A 249 -32.49 11.75 -9.27
C ARG A 249 -33.86 11.14 -9.02
N THR A 250 -33.96 9.83 -8.83
CA THR A 250 -35.25 9.17 -8.53
C THR A 250 -35.87 9.67 -7.22
N ARG A 251 -35.03 10.15 -6.28
CA ARG A 251 -35.45 10.77 -5.01
C ARG A 251 -35.82 12.24 -5.13
N GLY A 252 -35.53 12.89 -6.26
CA GLY A 252 -35.72 14.32 -6.46
C GLY A 252 -34.63 15.20 -5.85
N ASN A 253 -33.47 14.61 -5.49
CA ASN A 253 -32.34 15.32 -4.88
C ASN A 253 -31.33 15.86 -5.93
N ALA A 254 -31.49 15.50 -7.20
CA ALA A 254 -30.68 15.98 -8.32
C ALA A 254 -31.57 16.19 -9.56
N THR A 255 -31.19 17.13 -10.41
CA THR A 255 -31.90 17.36 -11.68
C THR A 255 -31.51 16.31 -12.73
N ASN A 256 -32.36 16.13 -13.75
CA ASN A 256 -32.13 15.15 -14.82
C ASN A 256 -30.88 15.46 -15.66
N ASP A 257 -30.48 16.73 -15.73
CA ASP A 257 -29.29 17.21 -16.44
C ASP A 257 -28.05 17.33 -15.55
N ALA A 258 -28.18 17.09 -14.23
CA ALA A 258 -27.06 17.16 -13.30
C ALA A 258 -25.97 16.18 -13.69
N LYS A 259 -24.71 16.60 -13.61
CA LYS A 259 -23.54 15.72 -13.79
C LYS A 259 -22.60 15.88 -12.61
N LEU A 260 -22.05 14.76 -12.15
CA LEU A 260 -21.00 14.78 -11.15
C LEU A 260 -19.66 15.09 -11.80
N THR A 261 -18.77 15.77 -11.08
CA THR A 261 -17.37 15.91 -11.50
C THR A 261 -16.52 14.90 -10.74
N CYS A 262 -15.73 14.11 -11.46
CA CYS A 262 -14.75 13.20 -10.89
C CYS A 262 -13.35 13.46 -11.46
N LEU A 263 -12.38 13.63 -10.57
CA LEU A 263 -10.97 13.77 -10.93
C LEU A 263 -10.20 12.51 -10.58
N LEU A 264 -9.55 11.94 -11.59
CA LEU A 264 -8.68 10.77 -11.49
C LEU A 264 -7.22 11.21 -11.50
N SER A 265 -6.51 10.91 -10.43
CA SER A 265 -5.04 10.86 -10.49
C SER A 265 -4.62 9.52 -11.06
N VAL A 266 -3.70 9.50 -12.02
CA VAL A 266 -3.23 8.26 -12.65
C VAL A 266 -1.75 8.08 -12.41
N SER A 267 -1.42 7.15 -11.53
CA SER A 267 -0.06 6.71 -11.26
C SER A 267 0.25 5.45 -12.06
N VAL A 268 1.48 5.31 -12.54
CA VAL A 268 1.89 4.16 -13.35
C VAL A 268 3.14 3.51 -12.81
N THR A 269 3.31 2.21 -13.02
CA THR A 269 4.48 1.48 -12.52
C THR A 269 5.73 1.63 -13.41
N HIS A 270 5.56 1.97 -14.70
CA HIS A 270 6.64 2.07 -15.69
C HIS A 270 6.60 3.43 -16.41
N PRO A 271 7.76 4.05 -16.72
CA PRO A 271 7.83 5.38 -17.33
C PRO A 271 6.98 5.54 -18.59
N ASN A 272 7.10 4.63 -19.56
CA ASN A 272 6.36 4.76 -20.82
C ASN A 272 4.83 4.68 -20.66
N LEU A 273 4.33 4.09 -19.57
CA LEU A 273 2.89 4.04 -19.32
C LEU A 273 2.30 5.43 -19.07
N GLN A 274 3.08 6.40 -18.59
CA GLN A 274 2.62 7.79 -18.36
C GLN A 274 2.03 8.38 -19.64
N THR A 275 2.65 8.11 -20.78
CA THR A 275 2.27 8.66 -22.10
C THR A 275 0.96 8.11 -22.64
N ILE A 276 0.52 6.95 -22.13
CA ILE A 276 -0.66 6.25 -22.63
C ILE A 276 -1.78 6.10 -21.59
N ALA A 277 -1.51 6.40 -20.32
CA ALA A 277 -2.44 6.24 -19.21
C ALA A 277 -3.83 6.84 -19.50
N ARG A 278 -3.86 8.12 -19.90
CA ARG A 278 -5.10 8.82 -20.25
C ARG A 278 -5.83 8.16 -21.43
N ARG A 279 -5.12 7.85 -22.52
CA ARG A 279 -5.70 7.24 -23.71
C ARG A 279 -6.25 5.84 -23.43
N TYR A 280 -5.57 5.07 -22.58
CA TYR A 280 -6.05 3.77 -22.14
C TYR A 280 -7.40 3.92 -21.41
N ILE A 281 -7.49 4.84 -20.45
CA ILE A 281 -8.75 5.09 -19.72
C ILE A 281 -9.87 5.54 -20.67
N GLU A 282 -9.58 6.43 -21.62
CA GLU A 282 -10.54 6.87 -22.65
C GLU A 282 -11.03 5.69 -23.53
N GLU A 283 -10.13 4.80 -23.96
CA GLU A 283 -10.50 3.59 -24.72
C GLU A 283 -11.37 2.63 -23.89
N GLU A 284 -11.07 2.46 -22.60
CA GLU A 284 -11.86 1.60 -21.72
C GLU A 284 -13.26 2.18 -21.49
N PHE A 285 -13.40 3.49 -21.30
CA PHE A 285 -14.70 4.14 -21.25
C PHE A 285 -15.48 3.94 -22.54
N THR A 286 -14.84 4.14 -23.69
CA THR A 286 -15.49 3.95 -25.00
C THR A 286 -16.02 2.52 -25.17
N LYS A 287 -15.23 1.50 -24.78
CA LYS A 287 -15.65 0.08 -24.83
C LYS A 287 -16.78 -0.23 -23.84
N ALA A 288 -16.86 0.52 -22.75
CA ALA A 288 -17.83 0.34 -21.68
C ALA A 288 -19.15 1.09 -21.91
N ASN A 289 -19.41 1.58 -23.13
CA ASN A 289 -20.51 2.46 -23.55
C ASN A 289 -20.46 3.90 -23.00
N GLY A 290 -19.30 4.33 -22.50
CA GLY A 290 -19.09 5.66 -21.94
C GLY A 290 -19.65 5.82 -20.52
N LEU A 291 -19.52 7.04 -20.01
CA LEU A 291 -20.18 7.53 -18.80
C LEU A 291 -21.01 8.75 -19.22
N HIS A 292 -22.28 8.81 -18.81
CA HIS A 292 -23.23 9.84 -19.23
C HIS A 292 -23.47 10.89 -18.13
N ASN A 293 -23.32 10.48 -16.88
CA ASN A 293 -23.67 11.24 -15.68
C ASN A 293 -22.46 11.84 -14.96
N ILE A 294 -21.25 11.56 -15.44
CA ILE A 294 -20.00 11.99 -14.81
C ILE A 294 -19.09 12.67 -15.83
N GLU A 295 -18.56 13.83 -15.45
CA GLU A 295 -17.44 14.47 -16.13
C GLU A 295 -16.15 14.02 -15.49
N VAL A 296 -15.32 13.30 -16.26
CA VAL A 296 -14.07 12.72 -15.76
C VAL A 296 -12.88 13.53 -16.24
N TYR A 297 -12.10 14.02 -15.29
CA TYR A 297 -10.82 14.68 -15.54
C TYR A 297 -9.68 13.75 -15.15
N VAL A 298 -8.73 13.51 -16.04
CA VAL A 298 -7.64 12.55 -15.83
C VAL A 298 -6.31 13.30 -15.77
N PHE A 299 -5.58 13.14 -14.67
CA PHE A 299 -4.30 13.78 -14.42
C PHE A 299 -3.18 12.74 -14.28
N SER A 300 -2.22 12.81 -15.19
CA SER A 300 -0.95 12.08 -15.11
C SER A 300 0.13 12.94 -14.43
N GLU A 301 1.31 12.35 -14.18
CA GLU A 301 2.47 13.08 -13.66
C GLU A 301 2.91 14.21 -14.60
N ALA A 302 2.70 14.05 -15.90
CA ALA A 302 2.98 15.12 -16.87
C ALA A 302 2.00 16.29 -16.71
N ASP A 303 0.74 16.03 -16.40
CA ASP A 303 -0.28 17.06 -16.21
C ASP A 303 -0.06 17.82 -14.90
N THR A 304 0.28 17.12 -13.81
CA THR A 304 0.61 17.76 -12.53
C THR A 304 1.88 18.60 -12.63
N ARG A 305 2.90 18.11 -13.35
CA ARG A 305 4.12 18.88 -13.60
C ARG A 305 3.83 20.17 -14.35
N ARG A 306 3.01 20.10 -15.41
CA ARG A 306 2.58 21.31 -16.14
C ARG A 306 1.82 22.27 -15.24
N LEU A 307 0.93 21.79 -14.37
CA LEU A 307 0.23 22.64 -13.41
C LEU A 307 1.22 23.37 -12.48
N VAL A 308 2.27 22.68 -12.02
CA VAL A 308 3.32 23.29 -11.20
C VAL A 308 4.11 24.33 -12.00
N ASP A 309 4.64 23.94 -13.15
CA ASP A 309 5.54 24.78 -13.96
C ASP A 309 4.81 26.00 -14.53
N ASP A 310 3.58 25.82 -15.03
CA ASP A 310 2.83 26.87 -15.72
C ASP A 310 2.04 27.77 -14.76
N SER A 311 1.68 27.28 -13.56
CA SER A 311 0.77 28.00 -12.65
C SER A 311 1.29 28.13 -11.22
N LEU A 312 1.58 27.02 -10.53
CA LEU A 312 1.84 27.05 -9.09
C LEU A 312 3.20 27.68 -8.73
N ALA A 313 4.26 27.32 -9.44
CA ALA A 313 5.59 27.89 -9.22
C ALA A 313 5.63 29.40 -9.55
N PRO A 314 5.09 29.88 -10.69
CA PRO A 314 4.96 31.32 -10.94
C PRO A 314 4.15 32.06 -9.87
N ALA A 315 3.04 31.48 -9.40
CA ALA A 315 2.22 32.07 -8.35
C ALA A 315 2.99 32.14 -7.02
N ALA A 316 3.69 31.08 -6.63
CA ALA A 316 4.48 31.04 -5.41
C ALA A 316 5.65 32.05 -5.44
N ILE A 317 6.33 32.20 -6.58
CA ILE A 317 7.34 33.25 -6.77
C ILE A 317 6.72 34.64 -6.55
N ARG A 318 5.56 34.90 -7.15
CA ARG A 318 4.89 36.20 -7.08
C ARG A 318 4.35 36.54 -5.69
N TYR A 319 3.72 35.58 -5.01
CA TYR A 319 2.93 35.84 -3.81
C TYR A 319 3.60 35.41 -2.51
N LEU A 320 4.56 34.47 -2.57
CA LEU A 320 5.21 33.89 -1.38
C LEU A 320 6.71 34.20 -1.29
N GLY A 321 7.27 34.97 -2.24
CA GLY A 321 8.68 35.40 -2.20
C GLY A 321 9.68 34.37 -2.71
N GLY A 322 9.22 33.36 -3.46
CA GLY A 322 10.05 32.32 -4.06
C GLY A 322 9.75 30.93 -3.49
N ALA A 323 9.31 30.01 -4.34
CA ALA A 323 9.28 28.58 -4.05
C ALA A 323 10.16 27.85 -5.06
N ASP A 324 10.89 26.85 -4.59
CA ASP A 324 11.59 25.93 -5.48
C ASP A 324 10.55 25.02 -6.15
N SER A 325 10.44 25.11 -7.49
CA SER A 325 9.52 24.27 -8.25
C SER A 325 9.85 22.78 -8.08
N GLN A 326 11.12 22.43 -7.85
CA GLN A 326 11.51 21.04 -7.59
C GLN A 326 10.96 20.55 -6.25
N GLU A 327 11.00 21.39 -5.22
CA GLU A 327 10.43 21.06 -3.91
C GLU A 327 8.90 20.88 -4.00
N LEU A 328 8.21 21.76 -4.74
CA LEU A 328 6.77 21.58 -5.00
C LEU A 328 6.47 20.28 -5.73
N LEU A 329 7.28 19.91 -6.73
CA LEU A 329 7.12 18.65 -7.44
C LEU A 329 7.36 17.44 -6.54
N THR A 330 8.18 17.51 -5.49
CA THR A 330 8.35 16.36 -4.58
C THR A 330 7.06 15.96 -3.88
N VAL A 331 6.15 16.91 -3.61
CA VAL A 331 4.89 16.67 -2.89
C VAL A 331 3.66 16.71 -3.80
N PHE A 332 3.68 17.52 -4.86
CA PHE A 332 2.56 17.73 -5.77
C PHE A 332 2.77 16.91 -7.06
N GLY A 333 2.25 15.69 -7.05
CA GLY A 333 2.30 14.79 -8.19
C GLY A 333 1.48 13.53 -7.95
N VAL A 334 1.48 12.63 -8.92
CA VAL A 334 0.70 11.38 -8.86
C VAL A 334 1.58 10.15 -8.86
N ASP A 335 2.74 10.17 -9.51
CA ASP A 335 3.69 9.06 -9.46
C ASP A 335 4.55 9.08 -8.18
N GLY A 336 5.22 7.98 -7.86
CA GLY A 336 6.20 7.95 -6.77
C GLY A 336 5.68 7.38 -5.45
N GLU A 337 6.22 7.88 -4.36
CA GLU A 337 5.83 7.45 -3.02
C GLU A 337 4.32 7.61 -2.81
N TYR A 338 3.72 6.66 -2.10
CA TYR A 338 2.27 6.52 -1.97
C TYR A 338 1.56 7.81 -1.49
N GLY A 339 2.25 8.68 -0.75
CA GLY A 339 1.69 9.96 -0.28
C GLY A 339 1.48 11.04 -1.34
N ARG A 340 2.15 10.97 -2.50
CA ARG A 340 2.11 12.04 -3.51
C ARG A 340 0.72 12.19 -4.14
N HIS A 341 0.14 11.11 -4.66
CA HIS A 341 -1.18 11.19 -5.28
C HIS A 341 -2.28 11.67 -4.31
N TYR A 342 -2.21 11.31 -3.02
CA TYR A 342 -3.14 11.85 -2.01
C TYR A 342 -2.96 13.34 -1.80
N SER A 343 -1.71 13.81 -1.78
CA SER A 343 -1.41 15.24 -1.65
C SER A 343 -1.99 16.02 -2.82
N PHE A 344 -1.79 15.53 -4.04
CA PHE A 344 -2.42 16.09 -5.24
C PHE A 344 -3.95 16.09 -5.17
N LEU A 345 -4.59 14.94 -4.91
CA LEU A 345 -6.06 14.82 -4.88
C LEU A 345 -6.70 15.71 -3.81
N LYS A 346 -6.03 15.94 -2.68
CA LYS A 346 -6.49 16.89 -1.66
C LYS A 346 -6.31 18.34 -2.10
N ALA A 347 -5.14 18.66 -2.65
CA ALA A 347 -4.79 20.02 -3.01
C ALA A 347 -5.60 20.53 -4.20
N ILE A 348 -5.93 19.68 -5.18
CA ILE A 348 -6.66 20.09 -6.38
C ILE A 348 -8.07 20.61 -6.07
N ALA A 349 -8.68 20.15 -4.97
CA ALA A 349 -9.96 20.65 -4.51
C ALA A 349 -9.93 22.16 -4.17
N ALA A 350 -8.78 22.72 -3.78
CA ALA A 350 -8.64 24.16 -3.53
C ALA A 350 -8.67 25.00 -4.82
N PHE A 351 -8.33 24.40 -5.96
CA PHE A 351 -8.39 25.02 -7.28
C PHE A 351 -9.71 24.76 -7.99
N TRP A 352 -10.52 23.85 -7.46
CA TRP A 352 -11.87 23.59 -7.94
C TRP A 352 -12.78 24.70 -7.42
N GLN A 353 -13.08 25.67 -8.28
CA GLN A 353 -14.10 26.67 -8.00
C GLN A 353 -15.29 26.51 -8.94
N ILE A 354 -16.48 26.64 -8.34
CA ILE A 354 -17.74 26.81 -9.03
C ILE A 354 -17.72 28.22 -9.63
N VAL A 355 -17.63 28.33 -10.95
CA VAL A 355 -18.07 29.56 -11.65
C VAL A 355 -19.56 29.43 -11.94
#